data_AF-A0A1H0FS85-F1
#
_entry.id   AF-A0A1H0FS85-F1
#
_cell.length_a   1.000
_cell.length_b   1.000
_cell.length_c   1.000
_cell.angle_alpha   90.00
_cell.angle_beta   90.00
_cell.angle_gamma   90.00
#
_symmetry.space_group_name_H-M   'P 1'
#
loop_
_entity.id
_entity.type
_entity.pdbx_description
1 polymer ?
#
loop_
_entity_poly.entity_id
_entity_poly.type
_entity_poly.pdbx_seq_one_letter_code
_entity_poly.pdbx_strand_id
1 'polypeptide(L)'
;MKDILAMWLDEKGMLGVIERKDERFGSSYHPIQADEKRKEMVIINNLWYTTYTGARHYFRLNTNDYRVSGRMQKVDVVHRALRESS
;
A
#
# COMPACT_ATOMS: atom_id res chain seq x y z
N MET A 1 4.64 10.80 5.80
CA MET A 1 5.58 10.63 4.67
C MET A 1 6.99 10.32 5.11
N LYS A 2 7.45 10.81 6.29
CA LYS A 2 8.60 10.19 6.96
C LYS A 2 8.32 8.69 7.08
N ASP A 3 9.33 7.89 6.78
CA ASP A 3 9.37 6.42 6.89
C ASP A 3 8.81 5.59 5.72
N ILE A 4 8.34 6.17 4.61
CA ILE A 4 8.04 5.38 3.40
C ILE A 4 9.33 5.15 2.60
N LEU A 5 9.71 3.89 2.40
CA LEU A 5 10.90 3.50 1.64
C LEU A 5 10.59 3.25 0.16
N ALA A 6 9.42 2.70 -0.13
CA ALA A 6 9.00 2.39 -1.49
C ALA A 6 7.47 2.32 -1.61
N MET A 7 6.97 2.48 -2.84
CA MET A 7 5.56 2.35 -3.16
C MET A 7 5.39 1.58 -4.48
N TRP A 8 4.40 0.71 -4.53
CA TRP A 8 3.95 0.04 -5.74
C TRP A 8 2.47 0.30 -5.93
N LEU A 9 2.08 0.75 -7.12
CA LEU A 9 0.68 0.98 -7.47
C LEU A 9 0.28 0.09 -8.64
N ASP A 10 -1.01 -0.23 -8.70
CA ASP A 10 -1.63 -0.87 -9.84
C ASP A 10 -1.70 0.07 -11.05
N GLU A 11 -2.14 -0.44 -12.21
CA GLU A 11 -2.14 0.32 -13.46
C GLU A 11 -3.02 1.57 -13.42
N LYS A 12 -4.02 1.58 -12.53
CA LYS A 12 -4.92 2.72 -12.33
C LYS A 12 -4.41 3.69 -11.27
N GLY A 13 -3.35 3.35 -10.55
CA GLY A 13 -2.85 4.16 -9.44
C GLY A 13 -3.77 4.17 -8.21
N MET A 14 -4.72 3.23 -8.12
CA MET A 14 -5.81 3.22 -7.14
C MET A 14 -5.55 2.29 -5.96
N LEU A 15 -4.85 1.19 -6.20
CA LEU A 15 -4.52 0.21 -5.17
C LEU A 15 -3.02 -0.08 -5.22
N GLY A 16 -2.45 -0.43 -4.08
CA GLY A 16 -1.01 -0.61 -4.01
C GLY A 16 -0.49 -1.21 -2.73
N VAL A 17 0.83 -1.22 -2.62
CA VAL A 17 1.56 -1.58 -1.41
C VAL A 17 2.57 -0.48 -1.14
N ILE A 18 2.70 -0.08 0.11
CA ILE A 18 3.84 0.73 0.56
C ILE A 18 4.77 -0.14 1.39
N GLU A 19 6.06 0.17 1.31
CA GLU A 19 7.06 -0.27 2.27
C GLU A 19 7.35 0.88 3.22
N ARG A 20 7.30 0.59 4.52
CA ARG A 20 7.68 1.51 5.58
C ARG A 20 8.85 0.95 6.36
N LYS A 21 9.69 1.86 6.86
CA LYS A 21 10.67 1.49 7.88
C LYS A 21 9.93 1.12 9.16
N ASP A 22 10.31 0.00 9.73
CA ASP A 22 9.74 -0.52 10.98
C ASP A 22 10.87 -0.79 11.97
N GLU A 23 10.71 -0.40 13.23
CA GLU A 23 11.77 -0.55 14.23
C GLU A 23 12.03 -2.01 14.63
N ARG A 24 11.01 -2.87 14.51
CA ARG A 24 11.08 -4.28 14.94
C ARG A 24 11.49 -5.21 13.81
N PHE A 25 11.04 -4.94 12.59
CA PHE A 25 11.26 -5.81 11.43
C PHE A 25 12.23 -5.22 10.40
N GLY A 26 12.67 -3.97 10.57
CA GLY A 26 13.43 -3.21 9.59
C GLY A 26 12.54 -2.62 8.50
N SER A 27 11.76 -3.49 7.82
CA SER A 27 10.74 -3.11 6.84
C SER A 27 9.39 -3.76 7.13
N SER A 28 8.31 -3.00 6.96
CA SER A 28 6.94 -3.49 6.97
C SER A 28 6.21 -3.07 5.69
N TYR A 29 5.34 -3.94 5.19
CA TYR A 29 4.59 -3.72 3.96
C TYR A 29 3.11 -3.61 4.28
N HIS A 30 2.45 -2.63 3.67
CA HIS A 30 1.04 -2.30 3.96
C HIS A 30 0.26 -2.12 2.66
N PRO A 31 -0.88 -2.81 2.47
CA PRO A 31 -1.75 -2.54 1.35
C PRO A 31 -2.40 -1.15 1.50
N ILE A 32 -2.47 -0.42 0.40
CA ILE A 32 -3.02 0.93 0.35
C ILE A 32 -4.09 1.09 -0.74
N GLN A 33 -4.93 2.09 -0.56
CA GLN A 33 -5.89 2.59 -1.55
C GLN A 33 -5.75 4.10 -1.70
N ALA A 34 -5.87 4.61 -2.93
CA ALA A 34 -5.98 6.04 -3.17
C ALA A 34 -7.38 6.55 -2.78
N ASP A 35 -7.43 7.58 -1.94
CA ASP A 35 -8.60 8.43 -1.73
C ASP A 35 -8.51 9.61 -2.70
N GLU A 36 -9.24 9.52 -3.81
CA GLU A 36 -9.26 10.58 -4.83
C GLU A 36 -9.82 11.90 -4.31
N LYS A 37 -10.76 11.88 -3.36
CA LYS A 37 -11.37 13.10 -2.81
C LYS A 37 -10.37 13.90 -2.00
N ARG A 38 -9.54 13.20 -1.24
CA ARG A 38 -8.51 13.81 -0.37
C ARG A 38 -7.14 13.91 -1.03
N LYS A 39 -6.96 13.27 -2.20
CA LYS A 39 -5.65 13.08 -2.85
C LYS A 39 -4.63 12.40 -1.93
N GLU A 40 -5.12 11.49 -1.08
CA GLU A 40 -4.35 10.77 -0.07
C GLU A 40 -4.24 9.28 -0.44
N MET A 41 -3.25 8.60 0.15
CA MET A 41 -3.18 7.14 0.18
C MET A 41 -3.61 6.67 1.57
N VAL A 42 -4.48 5.67 1.64
CA VAL A 42 -5.02 5.13 2.89
C VAL A 42 -4.53 3.70 3.07
N ILE A 43 -3.96 3.36 4.23
CA ILE A 43 -3.69 1.96 4.59
C ILE A 43 -5.02 1.26 4.89
N ILE A 44 -5.34 0.21 4.12
CA ILE A 44 -6.64 -0.47 4.15
C ILE A 44 -6.62 -1.78 4.96
N ASN A 45 -5.48 -2.12 5.55
CA ASN A 45 -5.35 -3.26 6.46
C ASN A 45 -4.30 -2.94 7.51
N ASN A 46 -4.66 -3.09 8.78
CA ASN A 46 -3.76 -2.82 9.92
C ASN A 46 -2.80 -3.98 10.22
N LEU A 47 -2.81 -5.04 9.41
CA LEU A 47 -1.81 -6.12 9.49
C LEU A 47 -0.47 -5.67 8.93
N TRP A 48 0.59 -6.02 9.66
CA TRP A 48 1.96 -5.79 9.22
C TRP A 48 2.47 -7.01 8.46
N TYR A 49 2.79 -6.83 7.19
CA TYR A 49 3.42 -7.86 6.39
C TYR A 49 4.92 -7.66 6.42
N THR A 50 5.68 -8.74 6.54
CA THR A 50 7.15 -8.70 6.48
C THR A 50 7.68 -8.80 5.06
N THR A 51 6.81 -9.03 4.07
CA THR A 51 7.18 -9.10 2.65
C THR A 51 6.16 -8.41 1.75
N TYR A 52 6.63 -7.85 0.64
CA TYR A 52 5.79 -7.30 -0.43
C TYR A 52 4.76 -8.33 -0.95
N THR A 53 5.18 -9.56 -1.17
CA THR A 53 4.30 -10.63 -1.70
C THR A 53 3.15 -10.94 -0.72
N GLY A 54 3.44 -10.96 0.59
CA GLY A 54 2.43 -11.14 1.62
C GLY A 54 1.38 -10.03 1.57
N ALA A 55 1.81 -8.77 1.54
CA ALA A 55 0.90 -7.63 1.41
C ALA A 55 0.11 -7.67 0.09
N ARG A 56 0.72 -8.10 -1.01
CA ARG A 56 0.05 -8.24 -2.30
C ARG A 56 -1.01 -9.34 -2.32
N HIS A 57 -0.82 -10.42 -1.56
CA HIS A 57 -1.79 -11.50 -1.44
C HIS A 57 -3.10 -11.06 -0.80
N TYR A 58 -3.10 -9.99 0.00
CA TYR A 58 -4.32 -9.37 0.53
C TYR A 58 -5.35 -9.07 -0.58
N PHE A 59 -4.91 -8.56 -1.72
CA PHE A 59 -5.77 -8.25 -2.87
C PHE A 59 -6.25 -9.47 -3.66
N ARG A 60 -5.73 -10.66 -3.34
CA ARG A 60 -6.10 -11.94 -3.97
C ARG A 60 -7.08 -12.75 -3.13
N LEU A 61 -7.33 -12.35 -1.89
CA LEU A 61 -8.31 -13.01 -1.03
C LEU A 61 -9.72 -12.80 -1.61
N ASN A 62 -10.48 -13.89 -1.74
CA ASN A 62 -11.82 -13.84 -2.33
C ASN A 62 -12.83 -13.05 -1.48
N THR A 63 -12.51 -12.81 -0.21
CA THR A 63 -13.34 -12.07 0.75
C THR A 63 -13.12 -10.56 0.69
N ASN A 64 -12.24 -10.08 -0.19
CA ASN A 64 -11.85 -8.67 -0.25
C ASN A 64 -12.46 -7.96 -1.47
N ASP A 65 -12.98 -6.77 -1.24
CA ASP A 65 -13.56 -5.93 -2.30
C ASP A 65 -12.48 -5.21 -3.14
N TYR A 66 -11.23 -5.24 -2.69
CA TYR A 66 -10.10 -4.60 -3.36
C TYR A 66 -9.54 -5.46 -4.50
N ARG A 67 -9.84 -5.07 -5.75
CA ARG A 67 -9.36 -5.74 -6.96
C ARG A 67 -8.34 -4.86 -7.70
N VAL A 68 -7.08 -5.28 -7.67
CA VAL A 68 -5.99 -4.63 -8.41
C VAL A 68 -6.18 -4.74 -9.93
N SER A 69 -5.89 -3.64 -10.63
CA SER A 69 -5.80 -3.62 -12.09
C SER A 69 -4.38 -3.98 -12.55
N GLY A 70 -4.26 -5.13 -13.23
CA GLY A 70 -3.03 -5.53 -13.91
C GLY A 70 -1.81 -5.71 -12.99
N ARG A 71 -0.61 -5.35 -13.48
CA ARG A 71 0.65 -5.56 -12.75
C ARG A 71 1.03 -4.31 -11.97
N MET A 72 1.14 -4.45 -10.64
CA MET A 72 1.71 -3.39 -9.81
C MET A 72 3.15 -3.05 -10.23
N GLN A 73 3.43 -1.76 -10.38
CA GLN A 73 4.73 -1.20 -10.73
C GLN A 73 5.25 -0.34 -9.57
N LYS A 74 6.57 -0.35 -9.38
CA LYS A 74 7.21 0.55 -8.41
C LYS A 74 7.08 1.97 -8.94
N VAL A 75 6.61 2.89 -8.10
CA VAL A 75 6.46 4.30 -8.43
C VAL A 75 7.36 5.13 -7.54
N ASP A 76 7.78 6.29 -8.03
CA ASP A 76 8.42 7.29 -7.19
C ASP A 76 7.45 7.69 -6.08
N VAL A 77 7.96 7.88 -4.87
CA VAL A 77 7.16 8.34 -3.73
C VAL A 77 6.82 9.80 -3.98
N VAL A 78 5.75 10.04 -4.74
CA VAL A 78 5.21 11.38 -4.99
C VAL A 78 4.68 11.94 -3.67
N HIS A 79 4.66 13.26 -3.50
CA HIS A 79 4.17 13.99 -2.32
C HIS A 79 2.64 13.81 -2.07
N ARG A 80 2.11 12.58 -2.07
CA ARG A 80 0.75 12.27 -1.62
C ARG A 80 0.79 12.02 -0.12
N ALA A 81 -0.13 12.62 0.62
CA ALA A 81 -0.25 12.36 2.05
C ALA A 81 -0.73 10.91 2.29
N LEU A 82 -0.16 10.27 3.30
CA LEU A 82 -0.52 8.90 3.72
C LEU A 82 -1.36 9.01 5.00
N ARG A 83 -2.50 8.33 5.01
CA ARG A 83 -3.41 8.23 6.15
C ARG A 83 -3.58 6.76 6.54
N GLU A 84 -3.68 6.48 7.81
CA GLU A 84 -4.04 5.15 8.32
C GLU A 84 -5.57 5.08 8.44
N SER A 85 -6.19 4.00 7.97
CA SER A 85 -7.62 3.80 8.22
C SER A 85 -7.82 3.59 9.71
N SER A 86 -8.56 4.50 10.35
CA SER A 86 -9.01 4.38 11.75
C SER A 86 -10.02 3.25 11.92
#